data_AF-A0A139R6N7-F1
#
_entry.id   AF-A0A139R6N7-F1
#
_cell.length_a   1.000
_cell.length_b   1.000
_cell.length_c   1.000
_cell.angle_alpha   90.00
_cell.angle_beta   90.00
_cell.angle_gamma   90.00
#
_symmetry.space_group_name_H-M   'P 1'
#
loop_
_entity.id
_entity.type
_entity.pdbx_description
1 polymer ?
#
loop_
_entity_poly.entity_id
_entity_poly.type
_entity_poly.pdbx_seq_one_letter_code
_entity_poly.pdbx_strand_id
1 'polypeptide(L)'
;MEERFKWLDTHRNDLRADLGRLEGVLEKKIDEYGKIDSEASERLSELSELNSEVNSRQEEIKGLKSDSKRLSDDVVRLERAHREKTQLLVEQSSNLSKISYRDLDRRRVAKELQEELENATPKLFGDGFNFTSDFVGRLKTFVSDVVEKLEQAVNQNELLRNALAGMKEAKSRLENSLSHAEWKNQQLETENKALKLENRELKVSKNLLDDLSEVITEKEVTSLNKRLENLRETRELSRTRHEPTKGRSI
;
A
#
# COMPACT_ATOMS: atom_id res chain seq x y z
N MET A 1 32.63 77.27 43.16
CA MET A 1 31.26 76.75 43.37
C MET A 1 30.53 76.57 42.04
N GLU A 2 30.53 77.58 41.15
CA GLU A 2 29.75 77.59 39.91
C GLU A 2 30.14 76.54 38.85
N GLU A 3 31.44 76.23 38.71
CA GLU A 3 31.91 75.19 37.79
C GLU A 3 31.46 73.78 38.19
N ARG A 4 31.32 73.53 39.50
CA ARG A 4 30.80 72.25 40.01
C ARG A 4 29.31 72.07 39.65
N PHE A 5 28.53 73.14 39.70
CA PHE A 5 27.11 73.09 39.32
C PHE A 5 26.93 72.84 37.82
N LYS A 6 27.71 73.52 36.97
CA LYS A 6 27.69 73.26 35.51
C LYS A 6 28.07 71.82 35.19
N TRP A 7 29.10 71.28 35.85
CA TRP A 7 29.51 69.89 35.67
C TRP A 7 28.40 68.90 36.11
N LEU A 8 27.74 69.17 37.24
CA LEU A 8 26.62 68.35 37.72
C LEU A 8 25.43 68.35 36.74
N ASP A 9 25.08 69.51 36.16
CA ASP A 9 23.98 69.60 35.20
C ASP A 9 24.29 68.87 33.88
N THR A 10 25.52 68.98 33.36
CA THR A 10 25.95 68.20 32.19
C THR A 10 25.87 66.71 32.49
N HIS A 11 26.43 66.27 33.62
CA HIS A 11 26.41 64.86 34.00
C HIS A 11 24.99 64.32 34.21
N ARG A 12 24.08 65.13 34.78
CA ARG A 12 22.66 64.78 34.93
C ARG A 12 21.96 64.61 33.58
N ASN A 13 22.26 65.48 32.62
CA ASN A 13 21.67 65.41 31.29
C ASN A 13 22.20 64.21 30.50
N ASP A 14 23.49 63.88 30.62
CA ASP A 14 24.08 62.69 30.02
C ASP A 14 23.46 61.41 30.60
N LEU A 15 23.33 61.33 31.93
CA LEU A 15 22.65 60.23 32.61
C LEU A 15 21.19 60.07 32.14
N ARG A 16 20.48 61.17 31.93
CA ARG A 16 19.10 61.14 31.42
C ARG A 16 19.03 60.65 29.98
N ALA A 17 19.97 61.06 29.13
CA ALA A 17 20.05 60.59 27.75
C ALA A 17 20.39 59.09 27.69
N ASP A 18 21.27 58.62 28.56
CA ASP A 18 21.63 57.21 28.65
C ASP A 18 20.49 56.36 29.20
N LEU A 19 19.73 56.86 30.19
CA LEU A 19 18.50 56.22 30.66
C LEU A 19 17.47 56.06 29.53
N GLY A 20 17.21 57.12 28.75
CA GLY A 20 16.28 57.03 27.62
C GLY A 20 16.74 56.06 26.53
N ARG A 21 18.06 55.97 26.26
CA ARG A 21 18.61 54.96 25.36
C ARG A 21 18.43 53.54 25.92
N LEU A 22 18.65 53.35 27.21
CA LEU A 22 18.47 52.05 27.86
C LEU A 22 17.00 51.61 27.85
N GLU A 23 16.05 52.52 28.08
CA GLU A 23 14.62 52.23 27.99
C GLU A 23 14.22 51.80 26.57
N GLY A 24 14.69 52.49 25.53
CA GLY A 24 14.41 52.11 24.14
C GLY A 24 15.04 50.78 23.73
N VAL A 25 16.22 50.43 24.27
CA VAL A 25 16.83 49.11 24.06
C VAL A 25 16.05 48.03 24.81
N LEU A 26 15.54 48.33 26.01
CA LEU A 26 14.74 47.41 26.80
C LEU A 26 13.42 47.06 26.08
N GLU A 27 12.72 48.06 25.55
CA GLU A 27 11.46 47.85 24.84
C GLU A 27 11.64 46.99 23.57
N LYS A 28 12.66 47.30 22.76
CA LYS A 28 13.02 46.45 21.60
C LYS A 28 13.31 45.01 21.99
N LYS A 29 13.99 44.80 23.12
CA LYS A 29 14.29 43.45 23.61
C LYS A 29 13.03 42.73 24.08
N ILE A 30 12.10 43.42 24.73
CA ILE A 30 10.80 42.85 25.11
C ILE A 30 10.03 42.36 23.89
N ASP A 31 9.97 43.17 22.83
CA ASP A 31 9.29 42.80 21.58
C ASP A 31 9.95 41.59 20.90
N GLU A 32 11.28 41.56 20.86
CA GLU A 32 12.04 40.41 20.34
C GLU A 32 11.74 39.13 21.14
N TYR A 33 11.67 39.19 22.47
CA TYR A 33 11.33 38.02 23.28
C TYR A 33 9.90 37.54 23.06
N GLY A 34 8.94 38.46 22.91
CA GLY A 34 7.55 38.09 22.61
C GLY A 34 7.44 37.29 21.31
N LYS A 35 8.25 37.65 20.30
CA LYS A 35 8.30 36.92 19.02
C LYS A 35 8.89 35.52 19.20
N ILE A 36 10.02 35.41 19.90
CA ILE A 36 10.69 34.12 20.12
C ILE A 36 9.80 33.16 20.92
N ASP A 37 9.09 33.64 21.94
CA ASP A 37 8.19 32.81 22.76
C ASP A 37 7.01 32.26 21.94
N SER A 38 6.48 33.08 21.02
CA SER A 38 5.45 32.67 20.08
C SER A 38 5.99 31.60 19.11
N GLU A 39 7.16 31.83 18.50
CA GLU A 39 7.78 30.87 17.59
C GLU A 39 8.16 29.55 18.27
N ALA A 40 8.62 29.59 19.52
CA ALA A 40 8.94 28.39 20.29
C ALA A 40 7.68 27.56 20.59
N SER A 41 6.58 28.23 20.90
CA SER A 41 5.28 27.58 21.12
C SER A 41 4.76 26.93 19.83
N GLU A 42 4.91 27.60 18.69
CA GLU A 42 4.58 27.04 17.37
C GLU A 42 5.42 25.78 17.07
N ARG A 43 6.73 25.84 17.25
CA ARG A 43 7.63 24.69 17.02
C ARG A 43 7.32 23.50 17.93
N LEU A 44 6.92 23.74 19.18
CA LEU A 44 6.49 22.67 20.08
C LEU A 44 5.20 22.00 19.60
N SER A 45 4.27 22.78 19.03
CA SER A 45 3.07 22.25 18.39
C SER A 45 3.44 21.39 17.17
N GLU A 46 4.30 21.90 16.29
CA GLU A 46 4.77 21.17 15.10
C GLU A 46 5.47 19.86 15.47
N LEU A 47 6.31 19.84 16.52
CA LEU A 47 6.96 18.62 16.99
C LEU A 47 5.95 17.58 17.51
N SER A 48 4.92 18.04 18.21
CA SER A 48 3.85 17.15 18.69
C SER A 48 3.08 16.53 17.51
N GLU A 49 2.74 17.34 16.51
CA GLU A 49 2.09 16.88 15.28
C GLU A 49 2.96 15.89 14.53
N LEU A 50 4.24 16.21 14.33
CA LEU A 50 5.18 15.33 13.65
C LEU A 50 5.35 13.98 14.38
N ASN A 51 5.35 13.99 15.71
CA ASN A 51 5.40 12.77 16.50
C ASN A 51 4.14 11.90 16.31
N SER A 52 2.97 12.54 16.20
CA SER A 52 1.73 11.82 15.89
C SER A 52 1.77 11.18 14.48
N GLU A 53 2.33 11.89 13.51
CA GLU A 53 2.49 11.41 12.14
C GLU A 53 3.49 10.24 12.05
N VAL A 54 4.60 10.32 12.77
CA VAL A 54 5.58 9.21 12.86
C VAL A 54 4.92 7.94 13.40
N ASN A 55 4.10 8.06 14.45
CA ASN A 55 3.38 6.92 15.00
C ASN A 55 2.38 6.33 14.00
N SER A 56 1.63 7.19 13.28
CA SER A 56 0.70 6.77 12.23
C SER A 56 1.41 5.96 11.14
N ARG A 57 2.52 6.48 10.61
CA ARG A 57 3.35 5.78 9.60
C ARG A 57 3.93 4.48 10.11
N GLN A 58 4.28 4.41 11.39
CA GLN A 58 4.82 3.20 11.98
C GLN A 58 3.78 2.07 12.06
N GLU A 59 2.52 2.41 12.32
CA GLU A 59 1.40 1.46 12.22
C GLU A 59 1.12 1.06 10.76
N GLU A 60 1.17 2.00 9.82
CA GLU A 60 1.03 1.71 8.39
C GLU A 60 2.10 0.71 7.90
N ILE A 61 3.38 0.92 8.28
CA ILE A 61 4.49 0.02 7.95
C ILE A 61 4.24 -1.39 8.49
N LYS A 62 3.71 -1.52 9.72
CA LYS A 62 3.35 -2.83 10.28
C LYS A 62 2.23 -3.50 9.49
N GLY A 63 1.23 -2.72 9.05
CA GLY A 63 0.16 -3.18 8.18
C GLY A 63 0.70 -3.71 6.84
N LEU A 64 1.48 -2.89 6.14
CA LEU A 64 2.10 -3.25 4.86
C LEU A 64 2.99 -4.49 4.96
N LYS A 65 3.75 -4.64 6.06
CA LYS A 65 4.57 -5.84 6.30
C LYS A 65 3.71 -7.09 6.45
N SER A 66 2.55 -6.97 7.11
CA SER A 66 1.61 -8.08 7.27
C SER A 66 0.95 -8.46 5.94
N ASP A 67 0.54 -7.47 5.15
CA ASP A 67 -0.01 -7.69 3.80
C ASP A 67 1.01 -8.32 2.85
N SER A 68 2.27 -7.87 2.89
CA SER A 68 3.36 -8.45 2.10
C SER A 68 3.56 -9.93 2.41
N LYS A 69 3.52 -10.31 3.69
CA LYS A 69 3.60 -11.73 4.09
C LYS A 69 2.42 -12.54 3.53
N ARG A 70 1.20 -12.02 3.67
CA ARG A 70 -0.01 -12.68 3.14
C ARG A 70 0.06 -12.88 1.63
N LEU A 71 0.45 -11.84 0.88
CA LEU A 71 0.62 -11.93 -0.57
C LEU A 71 1.70 -12.96 -0.96
N SER A 72 2.80 -13.04 -0.21
CA SER A 72 3.83 -14.06 -0.44
C SER A 72 3.28 -15.48 -0.27
N ASP A 73 2.45 -15.72 0.74
CA ASP A 73 1.80 -17.02 0.95
C ASP A 73 0.81 -17.34 -0.18
N ASP A 74 0.09 -16.34 -0.68
CA ASP A 74 -0.87 -16.47 -1.79
C ASP A 74 -0.16 -16.87 -3.10
N VAL A 75 0.99 -16.27 -3.40
CA VAL A 75 1.82 -16.63 -4.56
C VAL A 75 2.24 -18.09 -4.51
N VAL A 76 2.72 -18.57 -3.36
CA VAL A 76 3.12 -19.98 -3.19
C VAL A 76 1.94 -20.93 -3.42
N ARG A 77 0.74 -20.58 -2.94
CA ARG A 77 -0.47 -21.38 -3.20
C ARG A 77 -0.85 -21.38 -4.67
N LEU A 78 -0.80 -20.23 -5.35
CA LEU A 78 -1.11 -20.12 -6.77
C LEU A 78 -0.13 -20.91 -7.64
N GLU A 79 1.18 -20.86 -7.33
CA GLU A 79 2.17 -21.67 -8.04
C GLU A 79 1.89 -23.17 -7.91
N ARG A 80 1.50 -23.63 -6.71
CA ARG A 80 1.15 -25.03 -6.49
C ARG A 80 -0.05 -25.43 -7.34
N ALA A 81 -1.13 -24.65 -7.28
CA ALA A 81 -2.32 -24.90 -8.08
C ALA A 81 -2.04 -24.88 -9.59
N HIS A 82 -1.15 -23.98 -10.05
CA HIS A 82 -0.72 -23.95 -11.44
C HIS A 82 0.03 -25.22 -11.83
N ARG A 83 0.99 -25.69 -11.03
CA ARG A 83 1.73 -26.94 -11.29
C ARG A 83 0.79 -28.15 -11.36
N GLU A 84 -0.14 -28.28 -10.42
CA GLU A 84 -1.14 -29.35 -10.41
C GLU A 84 -2.00 -29.34 -11.68
N LYS A 85 -2.47 -28.16 -12.10
CA LYS A 85 -3.24 -28.00 -13.34
C LYS A 85 -2.43 -28.35 -14.58
N THR A 86 -1.14 -27.97 -14.64
CA THR A 86 -0.26 -28.36 -15.74
C THR A 86 -0.10 -29.89 -15.83
N GLN A 87 0.08 -30.57 -14.69
CA GLN A 87 0.17 -32.04 -14.66
C GLN A 87 -1.11 -32.68 -15.19
N LEU A 88 -2.28 -32.19 -14.77
CA LEU A 88 -3.57 -32.71 -15.25
C LEU A 88 -3.74 -32.53 -16.76
N LEU A 89 -3.32 -31.40 -17.33
CA LEU A 89 -3.35 -31.19 -18.79
C LEU A 89 -2.40 -32.14 -19.53
N VAL A 90 -1.22 -32.42 -18.96
CA VAL A 90 -0.26 -33.40 -19.53
C VAL A 90 -0.87 -34.80 -19.54
N GLU A 91 -1.52 -35.22 -18.44
CA GLU A 91 -2.21 -36.50 -18.36
C GLU A 91 -3.36 -36.59 -19.36
N GLN A 92 -4.18 -35.54 -19.47
CA GLN A 92 -5.26 -35.48 -20.46
C GLN A 92 -4.73 -35.57 -21.89
N SER A 93 -3.63 -34.88 -22.21
CA SER A 93 -2.96 -34.96 -23.52
C SER A 93 -2.46 -36.37 -23.83
N SER A 94 -1.85 -37.04 -22.84
CA SER A 94 -1.43 -38.45 -22.97
C SER A 94 -2.61 -39.40 -23.21
N ASN A 95 -3.74 -39.16 -22.57
CA ASN A 95 -4.94 -39.99 -22.78
C ASN A 95 -5.56 -39.77 -24.16
N LEU A 96 -5.61 -38.52 -24.65
CA LEU A 96 -6.09 -38.20 -25.99
C LEU A 96 -5.22 -38.82 -27.10
N SER A 97 -3.90 -38.84 -26.92
CA SER A 97 -3.00 -39.46 -27.90
C SER A 97 -3.25 -40.97 -28.03
N LYS A 98 -3.47 -41.68 -26.91
CA LYS A 98 -3.82 -43.11 -26.90
C LYS A 98 -5.13 -43.40 -27.63
N ILE A 99 -6.12 -42.52 -27.51
CA ILE A 99 -7.40 -42.64 -28.22
C ILE A 99 -7.18 -42.50 -29.73
N SER A 100 -6.43 -41.48 -30.16
CA SER A 100 -6.14 -41.22 -31.57
C SER A 100 -5.49 -42.41 -32.28
N TYR A 101 -4.48 -43.04 -31.68
CA TYR A 101 -3.83 -44.23 -32.26
C TYR A 101 -4.78 -45.43 -32.35
N ARG A 102 -5.55 -45.72 -31.29
CA ARG A 102 -6.55 -46.81 -31.34
C ARG A 102 -7.68 -46.54 -32.33
N ASP A 103 -7.99 -45.28 -32.62
CA ASP A 103 -9.01 -44.93 -33.60
C ASP A 103 -8.51 -45.14 -35.04
N LEU A 104 -7.21 -45.03 -35.30
CA LEU A 104 -6.61 -45.41 -36.59
C LEU A 104 -6.76 -46.92 -36.85
N ASP A 105 -6.47 -47.76 -35.86
CA ASP A 105 -6.66 -49.21 -35.96
C ASP A 105 -8.13 -49.56 -36.17
N ARG A 106 -9.03 -48.89 -35.44
CA ARG A 106 -10.48 -49.06 -35.62
C ARG A 106 -10.97 -48.59 -36.99
N ARG A 107 -10.41 -47.53 -37.57
CA ARG A 107 -10.74 -47.11 -38.95
C ARG A 107 -10.38 -48.19 -39.97
N ARG A 108 -9.27 -48.90 -39.76
CA ARG A 108 -8.90 -50.03 -40.60
C ARG A 108 -9.92 -51.18 -40.48
N VAL A 109 -10.26 -51.57 -39.25
CA VAL A 109 -11.27 -52.61 -38.99
C VAL A 109 -12.65 -52.20 -39.53
N ALA A 110 -13.04 -50.94 -39.40
CA ALA A 110 -14.28 -50.41 -39.95
C ALA A 110 -14.33 -50.54 -41.48
N LYS A 111 -13.20 -50.25 -42.14
CA LYS A 111 -13.08 -50.34 -43.60
C LYS A 111 -13.17 -51.79 -44.08
N GLU A 112 -12.50 -52.72 -43.41
CA GLU A 112 -12.59 -54.16 -43.70
C GLU A 112 -14.02 -54.68 -43.51
N LEU A 113 -14.68 -54.31 -42.40
CA LEU A 113 -16.08 -54.67 -42.15
C LEU A 113 -17.04 -54.05 -43.19
N GLN A 114 -16.77 -52.82 -43.64
CA GLN A 114 -17.55 -52.15 -44.67
C GLN A 114 -17.39 -52.84 -46.02
N GLU A 115 -16.17 -53.18 -46.42
CA GLU A 115 -15.90 -53.93 -47.65
C GLU A 115 -16.60 -55.31 -47.63
N GLU A 116 -16.64 -55.99 -46.49
CA GLU A 116 -17.39 -57.26 -46.33
C GLU A 116 -18.92 -57.06 -46.37
N LEU A 117 -19.43 -55.93 -45.89
CA LEU A 117 -20.85 -55.54 -46.00
C LEU A 117 -21.25 -55.26 -47.44
N GLU A 118 -20.42 -54.52 -48.18
CA GLU A 118 -20.67 -54.15 -49.58
C GLU A 118 -20.59 -55.36 -50.52
N ASN A 119 -19.73 -56.33 -50.21
CA ASN A 119 -19.57 -57.57 -50.96
C ASN A 119 -20.52 -58.69 -50.51
N ALA A 120 -21.45 -58.42 -49.58
CA ALA A 120 -22.36 -59.42 -49.07
C ALA A 120 -23.27 -59.96 -50.19
N THR A 121 -23.36 -61.28 -50.30
CA THR A 121 -24.18 -61.91 -51.33
C THR A 121 -25.64 -61.99 -50.88
N PRO A 122 -26.61 -61.62 -51.73
CA PRO A 122 -28.02 -61.81 -51.42
C PRO A 122 -28.36 -63.29 -51.32
N LYS A 123 -29.36 -63.62 -50.50
CA LYS A 123 -29.83 -65.00 -50.34
C LYS A 123 -30.47 -65.50 -51.63
N LEU A 124 -30.19 -66.77 -51.99
CA LEU A 124 -30.82 -67.43 -53.15
C LEU A 124 -32.33 -67.68 -52.96
N PHE A 125 -32.80 -67.73 -51.70
CA PHE A 125 -34.21 -67.88 -51.35
C PHE A 125 -34.55 -67.00 -50.13
N GLY A 126 -35.60 -66.19 -50.26
CA GLY A 126 -36.07 -65.25 -49.22
C GLY A 126 -35.37 -63.89 -49.24
N ASP A 127 -35.89 -62.93 -48.47
CA ASP A 127 -35.31 -61.59 -48.34
C ASP A 127 -34.06 -61.59 -47.42
N GLY A 128 -33.00 -60.90 -47.86
CA GLY A 128 -31.81 -60.58 -47.05
C GLY A 128 -30.47 -61.05 -47.64
N PHE A 129 -29.39 -60.85 -46.87
CA PHE A 129 -28.01 -61.15 -47.25
C PHE A 129 -27.43 -62.32 -46.44
N ASN A 130 -26.46 -63.02 -47.03
CA ASN A 130 -25.68 -64.06 -46.37
C ASN A 130 -24.44 -63.46 -45.70
N PHE A 131 -24.40 -63.53 -44.37
CA PHE A 131 -23.24 -63.13 -43.57
C PHE A 131 -22.66 -64.35 -42.84
N THR A 132 -21.34 -64.38 -42.68
CA THR A 132 -20.67 -65.40 -41.89
C THR A 132 -20.84 -65.13 -40.39
N SER A 133 -20.87 -66.18 -39.58
CA SER A 133 -20.87 -66.05 -38.11
C SER A 133 -19.67 -65.24 -37.61
N ASP A 134 -18.51 -65.40 -38.27
CA ASP A 134 -17.29 -64.65 -37.96
C ASP A 134 -17.47 -63.15 -38.20
N PHE A 135 -17.99 -62.76 -39.37
CA PHE A 135 -18.27 -61.36 -39.70
C PHE A 135 -19.23 -60.72 -38.68
N VAL A 136 -20.34 -61.39 -38.36
CA VAL A 136 -21.32 -60.88 -37.39
C VAL A 136 -20.68 -60.74 -35.99
N GLY A 137 -19.80 -61.67 -35.61
CA GLY A 137 -19.05 -61.60 -34.35
C GLY A 137 -18.07 -60.43 -34.30
N ARG A 138 -17.30 -60.20 -35.37
CA ARG A 138 -16.38 -59.06 -35.51
C ARG A 138 -17.14 -57.73 -35.52
N LEU A 139 -18.24 -57.64 -36.26
CA LEU A 139 -19.10 -56.45 -36.32
C LEU A 139 -19.69 -56.11 -34.96
N LYS A 140 -20.22 -57.11 -34.22
CA LYS A 140 -20.77 -56.91 -32.88
C LYS A 140 -19.71 -56.38 -31.92
N THR A 141 -18.53 -57.00 -31.92
CA THR A 141 -17.40 -56.57 -31.09
C THR A 141 -17.00 -55.14 -31.43
N PHE A 142 -16.84 -54.83 -32.72
CA PHE A 142 -16.49 -53.50 -33.21
C PHE A 142 -17.51 -52.43 -32.78
N VAL A 143 -18.80 -52.70 -32.95
CA VAL A 143 -19.87 -51.76 -32.58
C VAL A 143 -19.89 -51.53 -31.07
N SER A 144 -19.80 -52.58 -30.24
CA SER A 144 -19.71 -52.44 -28.78
C SER A 144 -18.53 -51.58 -28.36
N ASP A 145 -17.35 -51.85 -28.94
CA ASP A 145 -16.12 -51.11 -28.72
C ASP A 145 -16.26 -49.62 -29.07
N VAL A 146 -16.91 -49.31 -30.19
CA VAL A 146 -17.16 -47.94 -30.67
C VAL A 146 -18.12 -47.22 -29.74
N VAL A 147 -19.21 -47.85 -29.33
CA VAL A 147 -20.19 -47.27 -28.40
C VAL A 147 -19.54 -46.92 -27.07
N GLU A 148 -18.80 -47.84 -26.45
CA GLU A 148 -18.14 -47.61 -25.16
C GLU A 148 -17.15 -46.44 -25.23
N LYS A 149 -16.38 -46.35 -26.32
CA LYS A 149 -15.47 -45.20 -26.51
C LYS A 149 -16.20 -43.89 -26.78
N LEU A 150 -17.31 -43.92 -27.51
CA LEU A 150 -18.14 -42.73 -27.74
C LEU A 150 -18.66 -42.19 -26.42
N GLU A 151 -19.15 -43.06 -25.53
CA GLU A 151 -19.55 -42.67 -24.18
C GLU A 151 -18.37 -42.08 -23.38
N GLN A 152 -17.20 -42.71 -23.40
CA GLN A 152 -16.00 -42.17 -22.74
C GLN A 152 -15.63 -40.78 -23.28
N ALA A 153 -15.66 -40.57 -24.60
CA ALA A 153 -15.35 -39.29 -25.22
C ALA A 153 -16.40 -38.22 -24.91
N VAL A 154 -17.69 -38.59 -24.85
CA VAL A 154 -18.78 -37.69 -24.43
C VAL A 154 -18.56 -37.23 -22.98
N ASN A 155 -18.29 -38.17 -22.07
CA ASN A 155 -18.03 -37.86 -20.66
C ASN A 155 -16.79 -36.96 -20.48
N GLN A 156 -15.70 -37.22 -21.21
CA GLN A 156 -14.52 -36.36 -21.20
C GLN A 156 -14.81 -34.96 -21.72
N ASN A 157 -15.58 -34.83 -22.82
CA ASN A 157 -15.97 -33.54 -23.36
C ASN A 157 -16.83 -32.74 -22.38
N GLU A 158 -17.70 -33.40 -21.62
CA GLU A 158 -18.51 -32.76 -20.59
C GLU A 158 -17.66 -32.25 -19.42
N LEU A 159 -16.71 -33.07 -18.94
CA LEU A 159 -15.72 -32.64 -17.95
C LEU A 159 -14.90 -31.44 -18.43
N LEU A 160 -14.42 -31.47 -19.68
CA LEU A 160 -13.66 -30.37 -20.27
C LEU A 160 -14.51 -29.09 -20.42
N ARG A 161 -15.79 -29.22 -20.80
CA ARG A 161 -16.73 -28.09 -20.87
C ARG A 161 -16.94 -27.45 -19.49
N ASN A 162 -17.13 -28.26 -18.46
CA ASN A 162 -17.30 -27.77 -17.09
C ASN A 162 -16.02 -27.08 -16.58
N ALA A 163 -14.85 -27.67 -16.82
CA ALA A 163 -13.57 -27.06 -16.48
C ALA A 163 -13.35 -25.73 -17.22
N LEU A 164 -13.69 -25.67 -18.51
CA LEU A 164 -13.57 -24.45 -19.32
C LEU A 164 -14.52 -23.34 -18.80
N ALA A 165 -15.74 -23.69 -18.41
CA ALA A 165 -16.68 -22.75 -17.79
C ALA A 165 -16.11 -22.17 -16.50
N GLY A 166 -15.60 -23.02 -15.60
CA GLY A 166 -14.95 -22.57 -14.36
C GLY A 166 -13.71 -21.69 -14.61
N MET A 167 -12.91 -21.98 -15.64
CA MET A 167 -11.80 -21.12 -16.03
C MET A 167 -12.25 -19.75 -16.53
N LYS A 168 -13.35 -19.67 -17.29
CA LYS A 168 -13.89 -18.39 -17.75
C LYS A 168 -14.36 -17.52 -16.60
N GLU A 169 -15.02 -18.10 -15.60
CA GLU A 169 -15.45 -17.39 -14.40
C GLU A 169 -14.24 -16.90 -13.58
N ALA A 170 -13.24 -17.76 -13.36
CA ALA A 170 -12.02 -17.38 -12.65
C ALA A 170 -11.27 -16.26 -13.36
N LYS A 171 -11.19 -16.31 -14.71
CA LYS A 171 -10.60 -15.25 -15.52
C LYS A 171 -11.34 -13.92 -15.33
N SER A 172 -12.66 -13.93 -15.39
CA SER A 172 -13.47 -12.71 -15.19
C SER A 172 -13.28 -12.11 -13.79
N ARG A 173 -13.16 -12.94 -12.75
CA ARG A 173 -12.86 -12.46 -11.39
C ARG A 173 -11.48 -11.82 -11.30
N LEU A 174 -10.48 -12.41 -11.94
CA LEU A 174 -9.12 -11.86 -11.98
C LEU A 174 -9.06 -10.54 -12.74
N GLU A 175 -9.75 -10.43 -13.88
CA GLU A 175 -9.85 -9.17 -14.64
C GLU A 175 -10.47 -8.06 -13.79
N ASN A 176 -11.55 -8.34 -13.07
CA ASN A 176 -12.16 -7.35 -12.16
C ASN A 176 -11.22 -6.93 -11.02
N SER A 177 -10.51 -7.89 -10.42
CA SER A 177 -9.54 -7.60 -9.36
C SER A 177 -8.36 -6.78 -9.87
N LEU A 178 -7.90 -7.04 -11.09
CA LEU A 178 -6.83 -6.30 -11.73
C LEU A 178 -7.25 -4.85 -11.97
N SER A 179 -8.43 -4.62 -12.55
CA SER A 179 -8.95 -3.26 -12.76
C SER A 179 -9.10 -2.48 -11.44
N HIS A 180 -9.52 -3.15 -10.36
CA HIS A 180 -9.59 -2.50 -9.05
C HIS A 180 -8.20 -2.13 -8.51
N ALA A 181 -7.22 -3.02 -8.65
CA ALA A 181 -5.84 -2.77 -8.23
C ALA A 181 -5.19 -1.65 -9.04
N GLU A 182 -5.41 -1.61 -10.36
CA GLU A 182 -4.94 -0.54 -11.25
C GLU A 182 -5.51 0.81 -10.83
N TRP A 183 -6.82 0.88 -10.56
CA TRP A 183 -7.46 2.09 -10.07
C TRP A 183 -6.87 2.57 -8.74
N LYS A 184 -6.67 1.66 -7.78
CA LYS A 184 -6.08 1.99 -6.48
C LYS A 184 -4.63 2.46 -6.62
N ASN A 185 -3.85 1.83 -7.51
CA ASN A 185 -2.47 2.23 -7.75
C ASN A 185 -2.40 3.64 -8.37
N GLN A 186 -3.30 3.95 -9.29
CA GLN A 186 -3.40 5.29 -9.86
C GLN A 186 -3.69 6.36 -8.80
N GLN A 187 -4.60 6.05 -7.85
CA GLN A 187 -4.87 6.93 -6.70
C GLN A 187 -3.63 7.16 -5.82
N LEU A 188 -2.92 6.08 -5.47
CA LEU A 188 -1.70 6.17 -4.66
C LEU A 188 -0.56 6.91 -5.39
N GLU A 189 -0.46 6.80 -6.71
CA GLU A 189 0.50 7.58 -7.49
C GLU A 189 0.22 9.08 -7.44
N THR A 190 -1.06 9.48 -7.54
CA THR A 190 -1.45 10.88 -7.39
C THR A 190 -1.15 11.41 -5.99
N GLU A 191 -1.46 10.64 -4.96
CA GLU A 191 -1.17 11.01 -3.56
C GLU A 191 0.34 11.10 -3.29
N ASN A 192 1.13 10.15 -3.77
CA ASN A 192 2.60 10.20 -3.66
C ASN A 192 3.19 11.43 -4.37
N LYS A 193 2.62 11.87 -5.49
CA LYS A 193 3.06 13.10 -6.16
C LYS A 193 2.79 14.32 -5.30
N ALA A 194 1.63 14.38 -4.65
CA ALA A 194 1.27 15.46 -3.72
C ALA A 194 2.22 15.48 -2.50
N LEU A 195 2.41 14.34 -1.84
CA LEU A 195 3.31 14.22 -0.68
C LEU A 195 4.76 14.58 -1.02
N LYS A 196 5.24 14.25 -2.23
CA LYS A 196 6.58 14.67 -2.69
C LYS A 196 6.71 16.18 -2.83
N LEU A 197 5.64 16.86 -3.22
CA LEU A 197 5.62 18.31 -3.32
C LEU A 197 5.71 18.93 -1.92
N GLU A 198 4.84 18.49 -1.02
CA GLU A 198 4.82 18.93 0.38
C GLU A 198 6.15 18.67 1.09
N ASN A 199 6.78 17.52 0.87
CA ASN A 199 8.09 17.23 1.47
C ASN A 199 9.20 18.17 0.98
N ARG A 200 9.12 18.64 -0.28
CA ARG A 200 10.07 19.65 -0.78
C ARG A 200 9.87 20.98 -0.07
N GLU A 201 8.63 21.39 0.15
CA GLU A 201 8.29 22.61 0.89
C GLU A 201 8.81 22.53 2.33
N LEU A 202 8.56 21.41 3.01
CA LEU A 202 9.06 21.17 4.37
C LEU A 202 10.59 21.19 4.45
N LYS A 203 11.31 20.67 3.44
CA LYS A 203 12.77 20.76 3.39
C LYS A 203 13.27 22.20 3.26
N VAL A 204 12.57 23.03 2.48
CA VAL A 204 12.89 24.45 2.38
C VAL A 204 12.69 25.12 3.74
N SER A 205 11.56 24.87 4.39
CA SER A 205 11.30 25.40 5.74
C SER A 205 12.32 24.93 6.77
N LYS A 206 12.74 23.66 6.71
CA LYS A 206 13.80 23.12 7.58
C LYS A 206 15.13 23.82 7.36
N ASN A 207 15.57 23.97 6.12
CA ASN A 207 16.84 24.63 5.82
C ASN A 207 16.86 26.06 6.38
N LEU A 208 15.75 26.78 6.26
CA LEU A 208 15.61 28.12 6.85
C LEU A 208 15.75 28.08 8.39
N LEU A 209 15.19 27.06 9.04
CA LEU A 209 15.32 26.87 10.48
C LEU A 209 16.75 26.51 10.91
N ASP A 210 17.43 25.68 10.12
CA ASP A 210 18.84 25.35 10.33
C ASP A 210 19.72 26.61 10.20
N ASP A 211 19.50 27.44 9.16
CA ASP A 211 20.18 28.75 8.98
C ASP A 211 19.97 29.67 10.19
N LEU A 212 18.75 29.71 10.76
CA LEU A 212 18.45 30.48 11.96
C LEU A 212 19.16 29.94 13.22
N SER A 213 19.29 28.61 13.33
CA SER A 213 19.97 27.96 14.46
C SER A 213 21.49 28.17 14.47
N GLU A 214 22.11 28.39 13.31
CA GLU A 214 23.53 28.72 13.22
C GLU A 214 23.82 30.12 13.80
N VAL A 215 22.85 31.04 13.69
CA VAL A 215 22.97 32.41 14.20
C VAL A 215 22.67 32.50 15.70
N ILE A 216 21.85 31.61 16.27
CA ILE A 216 21.39 31.67 17.66
C ILE A 216 21.86 30.44 18.44
N THR A 217 22.77 30.62 19.40
CA THR A 217 23.36 29.48 20.11
C THR A 217 22.55 29.02 21.33
N GLU A 218 22.55 27.72 21.59
CA GLU A 218 21.86 27.09 22.73
C GLU A 218 22.31 27.66 24.10
N LYS A 219 23.57 28.11 24.20
CA LYS A 219 24.10 28.77 25.40
C LYS A 219 23.47 30.12 25.65
N GLU A 220 23.23 30.89 24.59
CA GLU A 220 22.54 32.17 24.69
C GLU A 220 21.09 31.93 25.11
N VAL A 221 20.42 30.96 24.52
CA VAL A 221 19.05 30.55 24.90
C VAL A 221 18.97 30.10 26.36
N THR A 222 19.88 29.24 26.82
CA THR A 222 19.87 28.70 28.19
C THR A 222 20.20 29.77 29.23
N SER A 223 21.16 30.66 28.92
CA SER A 223 21.52 31.80 29.77
C SER A 223 20.34 32.76 29.94
N LEU A 224 19.58 32.96 28.85
CA LEU A 224 18.39 33.80 28.84
C LEU A 224 17.25 33.18 29.64
N ASN A 225 16.95 31.90 29.43
CA ASN A 225 15.93 31.18 30.20
C ASN A 225 16.22 31.22 31.71
N LYS A 226 17.49 31.03 32.10
CA LYS A 226 17.90 31.09 33.52
C LYS A 226 17.71 32.48 34.13
N ARG A 227 17.93 33.55 33.35
CA ARG A 227 17.68 34.92 33.81
C ARG A 227 16.18 35.22 33.91
N LEU A 228 15.38 34.69 33.00
CA LEU A 228 13.94 34.86 32.98
C LEU A 228 13.28 34.22 34.21
N GLU A 229 13.75 33.04 34.60
CA GLU A 229 13.24 32.35 35.80
C GLU A 229 13.61 33.10 37.09
N ASN A 230 14.85 33.58 37.22
CA ASN A 230 15.27 34.40 38.36
C ASN A 230 14.41 35.69 38.50
N LEU A 231 13.98 36.25 37.38
CA LEU A 231 13.12 37.44 37.36
C LEU A 231 11.66 37.11 37.74
N ARG A 232 11.17 35.93 37.37
CA ARG A 232 9.85 35.45 37.82
C ARG A 232 9.84 35.23 39.32
N GLU A 233 10.84 34.54 39.87
CA GLU A 233 10.98 34.30 41.32
C GLU A 233 11.04 35.61 42.12
N THR A 234 11.83 36.59 41.67
CA THR A 234 11.94 37.89 42.34
C THR A 234 10.64 38.71 42.28
N ARG A 235 9.86 38.56 41.20
CA ARG A 235 8.56 39.24 41.07
C ARG A 235 7.49 38.60 41.95
N GLU A 236 7.50 37.28 42.13
CA GLU A 236 6.61 36.59 43.07
C GLU A 236 6.94 36.92 44.54
N LEU A 237 8.22 36.98 44.89
CA LEU A 237 8.70 37.44 46.21
C LEU A 237 8.32 38.91 46.51
N SER A 238 8.23 39.74 45.47
CA SER A 238 7.80 41.14 45.60
C SER A 238 6.29 41.28 45.77
N ARG A 239 5.51 40.39 45.17
CA ARG A 239 4.04 40.37 45.26
C ARG A 239 3.53 39.94 46.64
N THR A 240 4.19 38.99 47.29
CA THR A 240 3.84 38.52 48.64
C THR A 240 4.11 39.55 49.74
N ARG A 241 4.93 40.59 49.49
CA ARG A 241 5.24 41.67 50.45
C ARG A 241 4.32 42.89 50.36
N HIS A 242 3.30 42.90 49.50
CA HIS A 242 2.41 44.04 49.29
C HIS A 242 0.93 43.63 49.33
N GLU A 243 0.45 43.19 50.50
CA GLU A 243 -0.98 43.29 50.84
C GLU A 243 -1.21 44.50 51.76
N PRO A 244 -1.99 45.53 51.35
CA PRO A 244 -2.27 46.68 52.21
C PRO A 244 -3.46 46.41 53.14
N THR A 245 -3.23 46.52 54.45
CA THR A 245 -4.28 46.56 55.49
C THR A 245 -5.17 47.80 55.33
N LYS A 246 -6.48 47.58 55.13
CA LYS A 246 -7.53 48.59 54.94
C LYS A 246 -7.60 49.58 56.12
N GLY A 247 -7.51 50.88 55.83
CA GLY A 247 -7.69 51.99 56.78
C GLY A 247 -9.17 52.21 57.14
N ARG A 248 -9.41 52.53 58.42
CA ARG A 248 -10.70 52.69 59.10
C ARG A 248 -11.08 54.17 59.19
N SER A 249 -12.30 54.50 58.82
CA SER A 249 -12.89 55.86 58.90
C SER A 249 -13.02 56.37 60.34
N ILE A 250 -12.78 57.67 60.54
CA ILE A 250 -13.47 58.54 61.51
C ILE A 250 -13.73 59.88 60.83
#